data_AF-A0A917U9C0-F1
#
_entry.id   AF-A0A917U9C0-F1
#
_cell.length_a   1.000
_cell.length_b   1.000
_cell.length_c   1.000
_cell.angle_alpha   90.00
_cell.angle_beta   90.00
_cell.angle_gamma   90.00
#
_symmetry.space_group_name_H-M   'P 1'
#
loop_
_entity.id
_entity.type
_entity.pdbx_description
1 polymer ?
#
loop_
_entity_poly.entity_id
_entity_poly.type
_entity_poly.pdbx_seq_one_letter_code
_entity_poly.pdbx_strand_id
1 'polypeptide(L)'
;MHGSWDVSQLDDPCRTLTQQGVAQVLAVPVNPPRKVDSWPPVCAFGLTPGFGPLAPSISPAVTEYLYVLDDSATSGREDFERDRSNPAVVEPVTGIGDDAYWTPDKTELQVISGKTHVITKFGGAKPPVDAKAKAIALARIALPRAIPR
;
A
#
# COMPACT_ATOMS: atom_id res chain seq x y z
N MET A 1 5.68 9.87 28.63
CA MET A 1 4.24 9.56 28.79
C MET A 1 3.75 9.11 27.43
N HIS A 2 3.60 7.80 27.21
CA HIS A 2 3.00 7.29 25.97
C HIS A 2 1.49 7.45 26.10
N GLY A 3 0.93 8.47 25.45
CA GLY A 3 -0.52 8.61 25.34
C GLY A 3 -1.09 7.34 24.73
N SER A 4 -2.16 6.83 25.35
CA SER A 4 -2.98 5.77 24.78
C SER A 4 -3.59 6.30 23.47
N TRP A 5 -3.06 5.86 22.32
CA TRP A 5 -3.51 6.30 21.00
C TRP A 5 -4.82 5.60 20.63
N ASP A 6 -5.81 6.38 20.19
CA ASP A 6 -7.14 5.89 19.83
C ASP A 6 -7.22 5.62 18.31
N VAL A 7 -7.10 4.34 17.94
CA VAL A 7 -7.19 3.86 16.55
C VAL A 7 -8.54 4.16 15.88
N SER A 8 -9.58 4.52 16.65
CA SER A 8 -10.86 4.95 16.10
C SER A 8 -10.82 6.35 15.49
N GLN A 9 -9.79 7.14 15.81
CA GLN A 9 -9.58 8.47 15.24
C GLN A 9 -8.84 8.45 13.90
N LEU A 10 -8.32 7.29 13.49
CA LEU A 10 -7.72 7.12 12.16
C LEU A 10 -8.81 6.75 11.16
N ASP A 11 -8.81 7.45 10.03
CA ASP A 11 -9.70 7.16 8.90
C ASP A 11 -9.55 5.70 8.43
N ASP A 12 -10.64 5.10 7.95
CA ASP A 12 -10.60 3.74 7.43
C ASP A 12 -9.69 3.67 6.18
N PRO A 13 -8.53 2.98 6.24
CA PRO A 13 -7.60 2.93 5.11
C PRO A 13 -8.23 2.26 3.88
N CYS A 14 -9.26 1.42 4.06
CA CYS A 14 -9.94 0.75 2.96
C CYS A 14 -10.87 1.65 2.15
N ARG A 15 -11.09 2.90 2.55
CA ARG A 15 -11.83 3.89 1.72
C ARG A 15 -11.03 4.34 0.48
N THR A 16 -9.71 4.17 0.51
CA THR A 16 -8.80 4.81 -0.46
C THR A 16 -8.71 4.05 -1.78
N LEU A 17 -8.77 2.72 -1.74
CA LEU A 17 -8.89 1.88 -2.94
C LEU A 17 -10.15 1.03 -2.90
N THR A 18 -10.72 0.79 -4.09
CA THR A 18 -11.84 -0.15 -4.26
C THR A 18 -11.32 -1.47 -4.79
N GLN A 19 -12.00 -2.58 -4.45
CA GLN A 19 -11.71 -3.91 -5.01
C GLN A 19 -11.60 -3.88 -6.54
N GLN A 20 -12.53 -3.20 -7.20
CA GLN A 20 -12.55 -3.05 -8.66
C GLN A 20 -11.33 -2.27 -9.17
N GLY A 21 -10.92 -1.19 -8.50
CA GLY A 21 -9.74 -0.41 -8.90
C GLY A 21 -8.46 -1.23 -8.80
N VAL A 22 -8.33 -2.01 -7.71
CA VAL A 22 -7.18 -2.91 -7.53
C VAL A 22 -7.18 -4.02 -8.60
N ALA A 23 -8.32 -4.67 -8.84
CA ALA A 23 -8.44 -5.72 -9.85
C ALA A 23 -8.11 -5.22 -11.27
N GLN A 24 -8.52 -4.00 -11.62
CA GLN A 24 -8.20 -3.38 -12.91
C GLN A 24 -6.71 -3.11 -13.08
N VAL A 25 -6.05 -2.51 -12.07
CA VAL A 25 -4.62 -2.20 -12.14
C VAL A 25 -3.77 -3.47 -12.19
N LEU A 26 -4.16 -4.47 -11.40
CA LEU A 26 -3.39 -5.71 -11.30
C LEU A 26 -3.69 -6.70 -12.42
N ALA A 27 -4.82 -6.52 -13.12
CA ALA A 27 -5.35 -7.42 -14.14
C ALA A 27 -5.57 -8.86 -13.63
N VAL A 28 -6.00 -8.99 -12.37
CA VAL A 28 -6.30 -10.27 -11.72
C VAL A 28 -7.53 -10.14 -10.81
N PRO A 29 -8.22 -11.26 -10.49
CA PRO A 29 -9.24 -11.25 -9.46
C PRO A 29 -8.67 -10.91 -8.07
N VAL A 30 -9.40 -10.07 -7.34
CA VAL A 30 -9.02 -9.59 -6.00
C VAL A 30 -10.18 -9.85 -5.05
N ASN A 31 -9.90 -10.30 -3.83
CA ASN A 31 -10.88 -10.45 -2.77
C ASN A 31 -11.35 -9.08 -2.24
N PRO A 32 -12.51 -9.02 -1.56
CA PRO A 32 -12.94 -7.80 -0.90
C PRO A 32 -11.85 -7.24 0.05
N PRO A 33 -11.71 -5.90 0.13
CA PRO A 33 -10.75 -5.27 1.03
C PRO A 33 -11.01 -5.66 2.48
N ARG A 34 -9.94 -5.87 3.24
CA ARG A 34 -10.01 -6.14 4.67
C ARG A 34 -9.12 -5.14 5.42
N LYS A 35 -9.72 -4.39 6.34
CA LYS A 35 -8.95 -3.62 7.33
C LYS A 35 -8.20 -4.60 8.23
N VAL A 36 -6.90 -4.42 8.37
CA VAL A 36 -6.06 -5.16 9.29
C VAL A 36 -5.77 -4.27 10.48
N ASP A 37 -6.05 -4.81 11.68
CA ASP A 37 -5.81 -4.15 12.95
C ASP A 37 -4.31 -4.22 13.29
N SER A 38 -3.52 -3.39 12.62
CA SER A 38 -2.12 -3.12 12.88
C SER A 38 -1.91 -1.65 13.28
N TRP A 39 -0.70 -1.30 13.69
CA TRP A 39 -0.29 0.11 13.80
C TRP A 39 0.76 0.44 12.73
N PRO A 40 0.47 1.38 11.81
CA PRO A 40 -0.86 1.96 11.55
C PRO A 40 -1.85 0.90 11.00
N PRO A 41 -3.18 1.17 11.01
CA PRO A 41 -4.16 0.28 10.38
C PRO A 41 -3.96 0.28 8.86
N VAL A 42 -4.16 -0.88 8.23
CA VAL A 42 -3.84 -1.06 6.79
C VAL A 42 -4.99 -1.71 6.05
N CYS A 43 -5.08 -1.46 4.73
CA CYS A 43 -6.06 -2.13 3.89
C CYS A 43 -5.45 -3.27 3.08
N ALA A 44 -5.76 -4.50 3.46
CA ALA A 44 -5.31 -5.68 2.74
C ALA A 44 -6.24 -6.03 1.58
N PHE A 45 -5.66 -6.36 0.43
CA PHE A 45 -6.38 -6.92 -0.72
C PHE A 45 -5.79 -8.29 -1.02
N GLY A 46 -6.53 -9.35 -0.75
CA GLY A 46 -6.06 -10.69 -1.08
C GLY A 46 -6.14 -10.92 -2.58
N LEU A 47 -5.03 -11.23 -3.24
CA LEU A 47 -5.08 -11.73 -4.61
C LEU A 47 -5.51 -13.19 -4.65
N THR A 48 -6.40 -13.51 -5.57
CA THR A 48 -6.62 -14.91 -5.97
C THR A 48 -5.68 -15.15 -7.15
N PRO A 49 -4.66 -16.03 -7.02
CA PRO A 49 -3.87 -16.42 -8.17
C PRO A 49 -4.82 -16.94 -9.25
N GLY A 50 -4.61 -16.51 -10.49
CA GLY A 50 -5.20 -17.15 -11.65
C GLY A 50 -4.71 -18.60 -11.71
N PHE A 51 -5.39 -19.49 -11.00
CA PHE A 51 -5.28 -20.91 -11.25
C PHE A 51 -5.98 -21.16 -12.58
N GLY A 52 -5.20 -21.49 -13.61
CA GLY A 52 -5.75 -22.31 -14.70
C GLY A 52 -6.46 -23.54 -14.11
N PRO A 53 -7.36 -24.19 -14.85
CA PRO A 53 -8.38 -25.12 -14.33
C PRO A 53 -7.87 -26.42 -13.64
N LEU A 54 -6.60 -26.53 -13.22
CA LEU A 54 -5.98 -27.76 -12.73
C LEU A 54 -5.07 -27.63 -11.49
N ALA A 55 -5.32 -26.71 -10.55
CA ALA A 55 -4.55 -26.68 -9.30
C ALA A 55 -5.40 -27.08 -8.07
N PRO A 56 -5.10 -28.21 -7.43
CA PRO A 56 -5.77 -28.62 -6.21
C PRO A 56 -5.19 -27.84 -5.02
N SER A 57 -6.08 -27.22 -4.25
CA SER A 57 -5.97 -26.92 -2.81
C SER A 57 -4.56 -26.80 -2.24
N ILE A 58 -3.99 -25.61 -2.26
CA ILE A 58 -2.90 -25.22 -1.36
C ILE A 58 -3.30 -23.89 -0.70
N SER A 59 -3.22 -23.87 0.63
CA SER A 59 -3.40 -22.81 1.63
C SER A 59 -3.54 -21.36 1.15
N PRO A 60 -4.28 -20.49 1.88
CA PRO A 60 -4.57 -19.12 1.47
C PRO A 60 -3.26 -18.33 1.36
N ALA A 61 -2.69 -18.27 0.16
CA ALA A 61 -1.53 -17.47 -0.17
C ALA A 61 -1.99 -16.01 -0.22
N VAL A 62 -2.19 -15.42 0.96
CA VAL A 62 -2.45 -13.99 1.13
C VAL A 62 -1.26 -13.27 0.54
N THR A 63 -1.47 -12.68 -0.62
CA THR A 63 -0.44 -11.96 -1.37
C THR A 63 -1.05 -10.60 -1.64
N GLU A 64 -0.35 -9.55 -1.20
CA GLU A 64 -0.60 -8.11 -1.40
C GLU A 64 -1.32 -7.32 -0.28
N TYR A 65 -0.66 -6.24 0.16
CA TYR A 65 -1.15 -5.33 1.20
C TYR A 65 -0.94 -3.89 0.73
N LEU A 66 -2.01 -3.11 0.63
CA LEU A 66 -1.90 -1.69 0.40
C LEU A 66 -1.97 -0.95 1.76
N TYR A 67 -0.96 -0.15 2.05
CA TYR A 67 -0.91 0.71 3.21
C TYR A 67 -1.30 2.12 2.76
N VAL A 68 -2.38 2.68 3.31
CA VAL A 68 -2.67 4.10 3.07
C VAL A 68 -2.77 4.76 4.43
N LEU A 69 -1.76 5.57 4.74
CA LEU A 69 -1.63 6.30 5.98
C LEU A 69 -1.99 7.76 5.71
N ASP A 70 -3.00 8.28 6.42
CA ASP A 70 -3.09 9.72 6.62
C ASP A 70 -2.43 10.02 7.96
N ASP A 71 -1.22 10.59 7.93
CA ASP A 71 -0.49 10.98 9.15
C ASP A 71 -0.42 12.50 9.26
N SER A 72 -1.62 13.10 9.28
CA SER A 72 -1.80 14.49 9.64
C SER A 72 -1.38 14.82 11.09
N ALA A 73 -0.88 13.83 11.85
CA ALA A 73 -0.58 13.89 13.28
C ALA A 73 0.92 13.94 13.65
N THR A 74 1.85 14.00 12.67
CA THR A 74 3.28 14.46 12.74
C THR A 74 4.33 13.41 12.28
N SER A 75 4.04 12.11 12.24
CA SER A 75 5.08 11.07 12.03
C SER A 75 5.28 10.57 10.59
N GLY A 76 4.37 10.82 9.65
CA GLY A 76 4.40 10.18 8.33
C GLY A 76 5.59 10.64 7.48
N ARG A 77 6.00 11.90 7.68
CA ARG A 77 7.24 12.42 7.09
C ARG A 77 8.48 11.79 7.71
N GLU A 78 8.49 11.66 9.03
CA GLU A 78 9.63 11.08 9.76
C GLU A 78 9.82 9.61 9.40
N ASP A 79 8.73 8.86 9.26
CA ASP A 79 8.72 7.48 8.78
C ASP A 79 9.23 7.39 7.34
N PHE A 80 8.72 8.24 6.44
CA PHE A 80 9.16 8.31 5.05
C PHE A 80 10.66 8.60 4.95
N GLU A 81 11.17 9.61 5.65
CA GLU A 81 12.59 10.00 5.62
C GLU A 81 13.49 8.96 6.29
N ARG A 82 13.06 8.34 7.39
CA ARG A 82 13.79 7.24 8.04
C ARG A 82 13.96 6.08 7.06
N ASP A 83 12.89 5.67 6.40
CA ASP A 83 12.90 4.53 5.48
C ASP A 83 13.64 4.87 4.16
N ARG A 84 13.64 6.15 3.74
CA ARG A 84 14.42 6.68 2.60
C ARG A 84 15.93 6.67 2.84
N SER A 85 16.38 6.82 4.09
CA SER A 85 17.77 7.12 4.46
C SER A 85 18.83 6.11 4.02
N ASN A 86 18.43 4.97 3.44
CA ASN A 86 19.34 4.04 2.77
C ASN A 86 19.22 4.13 1.23
N PRO A 87 19.92 5.08 0.57
CA PRO A 87 19.84 5.28 -0.88
C PRO A 87 20.37 4.10 -1.70
N ALA A 88 21.11 3.16 -1.09
CA ALA A 88 21.61 1.98 -1.77
C ALA A 88 20.50 0.96 -2.11
N VAL A 89 19.32 1.09 -1.50
CA VAL A 89 18.19 0.16 -1.65
C VAL A 89 16.89 0.84 -2.08
N VAL A 90 16.90 2.16 -2.31
CA VAL A 90 15.71 2.90 -2.77
C VAL A 90 15.97 3.59 -4.11
N GLU A 91 14.95 3.60 -4.96
CA GLU A 91 14.92 4.24 -6.25
C GLU A 91 13.92 5.41 -6.22
N PRO A 92 14.34 6.66 -6.48
CA PRO A 92 13.40 7.79 -6.58
C PRO A 92 12.32 7.55 -7.64
N VAL A 93 11.10 8.01 -7.36
CA VAL A 93 9.96 7.94 -8.29
C VAL A 93 9.41 9.35 -8.49
N THR A 94 9.41 9.82 -9.74
CA THR A 94 8.94 11.17 -10.08
C THR A 94 7.50 11.16 -10.58
N GLY A 95 6.78 12.27 -10.40
CA GLY A 95 5.45 12.48 -10.98
C GLY A 95 4.31 11.80 -10.21
N ILE A 96 4.50 11.59 -8.91
CA ILE A 96 3.47 11.13 -7.97
C ILE A 96 3.77 11.70 -6.58
N GLY A 97 2.78 12.33 -5.94
CA GLY A 97 2.98 13.01 -4.65
C GLY A 97 3.98 14.16 -4.71
N ASP A 98 4.40 14.62 -3.53
CA ASP A 98 5.49 15.60 -3.35
C ASP A 98 6.85 14.90 -3.39
N ASP A 99 6.95 13.71 -2.80
CA ASP A 99 8.14 12.86 -2.82
C ASP A 99 7.72 11.39 -2.82
N ALA A 100 8.48 10.55 -3.52
CA ALA A 100 8.22 9.12 -3.61
C ALA A 100 9.48 8.32 -3.91
N TYR A 101 9.56 7.12 -3.35
CA TYR A 101 10.61 6.17 -3.68
C TYR A 101 10.09 4.74 -3.69
N TRP A 102 10.75 3.92 -4.50
CA TRP A 102 10.53 2.50 -4.65
C TRP A 102 11.65 1.72 -3.96
N THR A 103 11.30 0.69 -3.19
CA THR A 103 12.25 -0.23 -2.55
C THR A 103 12.12 -1.60 -3.23
N PRO A 104 13.02 -1.98 -4.16
CA PRO A 104 12.91 -3.22 -4.93
C PRO A 104 12.81 -4.47 -4.05
N ASP A 105 13.69 -4.60 -3.06
CA ASP A 105 13.79 -5.79 -2.20
C ASP A 105 12.53 -6.03 -1.35
N LYS A 106 11.85 -4.94 -0.98
CA LYS A 106 10.58 -5.01 -0.23
C LYS A 106 9.36 -5.00 -1.15
N THR A 107 9.58 -4.77 -2.44
CA THR A 107 8.54 -4.55 -3.45
C THR A 107 7.49 -3.52 -2.98
N GLU A 108 8.00 -2.39 -2.54
CA GLU A 108 7.26 -1.37 -1.78
C GLU A 108 7.47 0.02 -2.38
N LEU A 109 6.39 0.76 -2.63
CA LEU A 109 6.40 2.16 -3.01
C LEU A 109 5.95 2.99 -1.81
N GLN A 110 6.75 3.96 -1.38
CA GLN A 110 6.31 4.98 -0.43
C GLN A 110 6.11 6.30 -1.16
N VAL A 111 5.00 6.98 -0.87
CA VAL A 111 4.62 8.25 -1.49
C VAL A 111 4.09 9.17 -0.44
N ILE A 112 4.64 10.36 -0.42
CA ILE A 112 4.15 11.47 0.38
C ILE A 112 3.38 12.43 -0.50
N SER A 113 2.27 12.99 -0.02
CA SER A 113 1.65 14.19 -0.60
C SER A 113 1.02 15.05 0.50
N GLY A 114 1.51 16.27 0.68
CA GLY A 114 1.17 17.13 1.81
C GLY A 114 1.46 16.43 3.14
N LYS A 115 0.39 16.17 3.90
CA LYS A 115 0.44 15.44 5.17
C LYS A 115 0.15 13.94 5.04
N THR A 116 -0.22 13.48 3.86
CA THR A 116 -0.64 12.10 3.61
C THR A 116 0.55 11.24 3.19
N HIS A 117 0.63 10.02 3.72
CA HIS A 117 1.67 9.03 3.41
C HIS A 117 1.04 7.74 2.85
N VAL A 118 1.14 7.52 1.55
CA VAL A 118 0.65 6.29 0.90
C VAL A 118 1.82 5.31 0.73
N ILE A 119 1.63 4.06 1.16
CA ILE A 119 2.59 2.98 0.98
C ILE A 119 1.93 1.83 0.18
N THR A 120 2.41 1.49 -1.00
CA THR A 120 1.92 0.32 -1.74
C THR A 120 2.92 -0.81 -1.65
N LYS A 121 2.51 -1.97 -1.12
CA LYS A 121 3.41 -3.10 -0.91
C LYS A 121 2.88 -4.41 -1.47
N PHE A 122 3.71 -5.09 -2.25
CA PHE A 122 3.42 -6.43 -2.72
C PHE A 122 4.08 -7.45 -1.79
N GLY A 123 3.29 -8.04 -0.89
CA GLY A 123 3.74 -9.12 -0.01
C GLY A 123 3.44 -10.50 -0.60
N GLY A 124 4.28 -11.50 -0.34
CA GLY A 124 4.11 -12.90 -0.73
C GLY A 124 5.24 -13.42 -1.64
N ALA A 125 5.11 -14.67 -2.14
CA ALA A 125 6.24 -15.36 -2.78
C ALA A 125 6.59 -14.87 -4.18
N LYS A 126 5.65 -14.22 -4.90
CA LYS A 126 5.87 -13.68 -6.24
C LYS A 126 5.10 -12.37 -6.43
N PRO A 127 5.78 -11.22 -6.52
CA PRO A 127 5.11 -9.98 -6.86
C PRO A 127 4.68 -9.96 -8.33
N PRO A 128 3.76 -9.07 -8.72
CA PRO A 128 3.36 -8.90 -10.11
C PRO A 128 4.54 -8.55 -11.03
N VAL A 129 4.44 -8.97 -12.29
CA VAL A 129 5.25 -8.35 -13.36
C VAL A 129 4.98 -6.85 -13.34
N ASP A 130 6.04 -6.04 -13.46
CA ASP A 130 6.00 -4.58 -13.37
C ASP A 130 5.46 -4.04 -12.04
N ALA A 131 5.78 -4.70 -10.92
CA ALA A 131 5.35 -4.31 -9.57
C ALA A 131 5.51 -2.81 -9.29
N LYS A 132 6.64 -2.20 -9.66
CA LYS A 132 6.87 -0.75 -9.50
C LYS A 132 5.80 0.07 -10.23
N ALA A 133 5.50 -0.24 -11.48
CA ALA A 133 4.50 0.47 -12.27
C ALA A 133 3.08 0.28 -11.71
N LYS A 134 2.75 -0.93 -11.25
CA LYS A 134 1.46 -1.23 -10.62
C LYS A 134 1.30 -0.49 -9.29
N ALA A 135 2.34 -0.45 -8.46
CA ALA A 135 2.32 0.35 -7.23
C ALA A 135 2.06 1.84 -7.51
N ILE A 136 2.72 2.41 -8.52
CA ILE A 136 2.50 3.80 -8.92
C ILE A 136 1.04 4.04 -9.35
N ALA A 137 0.47 3.12 -10.14
CA ALA A 137 -0.93 3.22 -10.56
C ALA A 137 -1.91 3.15 -9.38
N LEU A 138 -1.68 2.25 -8.42
CA LEU A 138 -2.49 2.14 -7.20
C LEU A 138 -2.37 3.41 -6.34
N ALA A 139 -1.17 3.91 -6.10
CA ALA A 139 -0.95 5.12 -5.32
C ALA A 139 -1.63 6.35 -5.94
N ARG A 140 -1.70 6.46 -7.27
CA ARG A 140 -2.44 7.53 -7.97
C ARG A 140 -3.95 7.49 -7.73
N ILE A 141 -4.52 6.31 -7.50
CA ILE A 141 -5.93 6.16 -7.13
C ILE A 141 -6.15 6.48 -5.65
N ALA A 142 -5.20 6.08 -4.79
CA ALA A 142 -5.30 6.25 -3.35
C ALA A 142 -5.14 7.72 -2.90
N LEU A 143 -4.15 8.45 -3.43
CA LEU A 143 -3.79 9.80 -2.97
C LEU A 143 -4.97 10.80 -2.95
N PRO A 144 -5.78 10.95 -4.01
CA PRO A 144 -6.89 11.91 -4.00
C PRO A 144 -8.00 11.58 -2.99
N ARG A 145 -8.06 10.33 -2.53
CA ARG A 145 -9.07 9.83 -1.57
C ARG A 145 -8.53 9.77 -0.14
N ALA A 146 -7.22 9.83 0.01
CA ALA A 146 -6.53 9.80 1.28
C ALA A 146 -6.45 11.19 1.91
N ILE A 147 -6.45 12.26 1.10
CA ILE A 147 -6.44 13.65 1.58
C ILE A 147 -7.84 14.01 2.14
N PRO A 148 -8.00 14.25 3.45
CA PRO A 148 -9.26 14.75 3.99
C PRO A 148 -9.57 16.14 3.43
N ARG A 149 -10.84 16.38 3.07
CA ARG A 149 -11.34 17.69 2.62
C ARG A 149 -11.45 18.67 3.77
#